data_AF-A0AAV1APZ9-F1
#
_entry.id   AF-A0AAV1APZ9-F1
#
_cell.length_a   1.000
_cell.length_b   1.000
_cell.length_c   1.000
_cell.angle_alpha   90.00
_cell.angle_beta   90.00
_cell.angle_gamma   90.00
#
_symmetry.space_group_name_H-M   'P 1'
#
loop_
_entity.id
_entity.type
_entity.pdbx_description
1 polymer ?
#
loop_
_entity_poly.entity_id
_entity_poly.type
_entity_poly.pdbx_seq_one_letter_code
_entity_poly.pdbx_strand_id
1 'polypeptide(L)'
;MIKYEWFKLKGTNASTQNIIIDSGTTMMIFPHHFYNRLESAVRKVVKLERFHDHTDSYNLCYNTTSKQPNFPIITAHFSGADVKLYSINTFVPFYKGVMCFAFRGSRYDISIFGNLQQLNFLIGYDLNRQIVSFKPSDCTKL
;
A
#
# COMPACT_ATOMS: atom_id res chain seq x y z
N MET A 1 -7.68 -6.50 -24.76
CA MET A 1 -7.06 -5.21 -25.13
C MET A 1 -8.16 -4.32 -25.66
N ILE A 2 -8.70 -3.40 -24.85
CA ILE A 2 -9.80 -2.51 -25.25
C ILE A 2 -9.42 -1.08 -24.87
N LYS A 3 -9.55 -0.17 -25.84
CA LYS A 3 -9.27 1.27 -25.74
C LYS A 3 -10.52 2.03 -25.25
N TYR A 4 -10.23 3.11 -24.53
CA TYR A 4 -11.10 4.04 -23.79
C TYR A 4 -12.03 4.92 -24.63
N GLU A 5 -13.10 5.43 -24.00
CA GLU A 5 -13.59 6.81 -24.16
C GLU A 5 -13.95 7.43 -22.79
N TRP A 6 -14.07 8.75 -22.76
CA TRP A 6 -13.60 9.64 -21.71
C TRP A 6 -14.65 10.04 -20.65
N PHE A 7 -14.23 10.19 -19.39
CA PHE A 7 -14.59 11.34 -18.55
C PHE A 7 -13.39 11.73 -17.68
N LYS A 8 -12.78 12.87 -17.98
CA LYS A 8 -11.80 13.54 -17.13
C LYS A 8 -12.54 14.43 -16.14
N LEU A 9 -12.30 14.25 -14.84
CA LEU A 9 -12.49 15.30 -13.84
C LEU A 9 -11.16 15.56 -13.11
N LYS A 10 -10.77 16.83 -13.08
CA LYS A 10 -9.54 17.40 -12.51
C LYS A 10 -9.45 17.13 -11.01
N GLY A 11 -8.23 16.93 -10.48
CA GLY A 11 -8.08 16.94 -9.03
C GLY A 11 -6.67 16.80 -8.47
N THR A 12 -5.84 15.90 -8.97
CA THR A 12 -4.40 15.79 -8.64
C THR A 12 -3.77 14.95 -9.74
N ASN A 13 -2.67 15.40 -10.35
CA ASN A 13 -1.92 14.60 -11.32
C ASN A 13 -1.20 13.43 -10.62
N ALA A 14 -1.96 12.42 -10.19
CA ALA A 14 -1.49 11.05 -10.30
C ALA A 14 -1.87 10.65 -11.73
N SER A 15 -0.89 10.52 -12.61
CA SER A 15 -1.12 9.84 -13.89
C SER A 15 -1.86 8.53 -13.59
N THR A 16 -2.78 8.13 -14.46
CA THR A 16 -3.43 6.81 -14.42
C THR A 16 -2.35 5.74 -14.56
N GLN A 17 -1.64 5.44 -13.48
CA GLN A 17 -0.65 4.39 -13.40
C GLN A 17 -1.44 3.10 -13.20
N ASN A 18 -1.30 2.20 -14.17
CA ASN A 18 -1.76 0.84 -14.01
C ASN A 18 -0.97 0.19 -12.87
N ILE A 19 -1.66 -0.62 -12.08
CA ILE A 19 -1.06 -1.33 -10.95
C ILE A 19 -1.35 -2.82 -11.11
N ILE A 20 -0.34 -3.64 -10.89
CA ILE A 20 -0.46 -5.09 -10.89
C ILE A 20 -0.94 -5.53 -9.51
N ILE A 21 -1.93 -6.40 -9.42
CA ILE A 21 -2.30 -7.04 -8.15
C ILE A 21 -1.60 -8.41 -8.13
N ASP A 22 -0.66 -8.58 -7.21
CA ASP A 22 0.22 -9.74 -7.19
C ASP A 22 0.43 -10.24 -5.77
N SER A 23 -0.11 -11.41 -5.47
CA SER A 23 0.06 -12.09 -4.18
C SER A 23 1.45 -12.74 -4.04
N GLY A 24 2.23 -12.88 -5.13
CA GLY A 24 3.61 -13.36 -5.10
C GLY A 24 4.61 -12.29 -4.64
N THR A 25 4.22 -11.01 -4.68
CA THR A 25 5.02 -9.91 -4.15
C THR A 25 4.55 -9.55 -2.74
N THR A 26 5.44 -9.61 -1.75
CA THR A 26 5.07 -9.37 -0.34
C THR A 26 4.53 -7.96 -0.08
N MET A 27 5.24 -6.92 -0.54
CA MET A 27 5.00 -5.51 -0.20
C MET A 27 4.40 -4.73 -1.37
N MET A 28 3.84 -3.55 -1.10
CA MET A 28 3.45 -2.63 -2.16
C MET A 28 4.70 -2.02 -2.80
N ILE A 29 4.79 -2.06 -4.13
CA ILE A 29 5.92 -1.51 -4.88
C ILE A 29 5.43 -0.32 -5.71
N PHE A 30 6.21 0.75 -5.72
CA PHE A 30 5.97 1.91 -6.58
C PHE A 30 7.27 2.38 -7.25
N PRO A 31 7.18 3.15 -8.34
CA PRO A 31 8.33 3.89 -8.86
C PRO A 31 8.96 4.73 -7.75
N HIS A 32 10.29 4.78 -7.70
CA HIS A 32 11.04 5.38 -6.59
C HIS A 32 10.60 6.81 -6.24
N HIS A 33 10.30 7.62 -7.26
CA HIS A 33 9.84 9.00 -7.07
C HIS A 33 8.48 9.10 -6.36
N PHE A 34 7.57 8.16 -6.60
CA PHE A 34 6.26 8.11 -5.96
C PHE A 34 6.42 7.61 -4.52
N TYR A 35 7.19 6.54 -4.33
CA TYR A 35 7.51 6.00 -3.02
C TYR A 35 8.08 7.06 -2.08
N ASN A 36 9.07 7.84 -2.51
CA ASN A 36 9.71 8.85 -1.66
C ASN A 36 8.72 9.93 -1.19
N ARG A 37 7.74 10.32 -2.02
CA ARG A 37 6.69 11.25 -1.64
C ARG A 37 5.74 10.64 -0.60
N LEU A 38 5.34 9.39 -0.81
CA LEU A 38 4.48 8.66 0.13
C LEU A 38 5.18 8.48 1.47
N GLU A 39 6.43 8.00 1.47
CA GLU A 39 7.23 7.84 2.67
C GLU A 39 7.35 9.17 3.44
N SER A 40 7.66 10.26 2.74
CA SER A 40 7.73 11.61 3.34
C SER A 40 6.41 12.03 3.99
N ALA A 41 5.27 11.76 3.36
CA ALA A 41 3.96 12.05 3.93
C ALA A 41 3.69 11.22 5.21
N VAL A 42 4.00 9.92 5.18
CA VAL A 42 3.85 9.05 6.34
C VAL A 42 4.73 9.52 7.50
N ARG A 43 5.99 9.90 7.23
CA ARG A 43 6.92 10.45 8.23
C ARG A 43 6.42 11.71 8.92
N LYS A 44 5.66 12.55 8.20
CA LYS A 44 5.10 13.78 8.78
C LYS A 44 3.98 13.48 9.77
N VAL A 45 3.21 12.42 9.53
CA VAL A 45 2.03 12.06 10.34
C VAL A 45 2.39 11.15 11.50
N VAL A 46 3.27 10.17 11.30
CA VAL A 46 3.66 9.21 12.34
C VAL A 46 4.64 9.85 13.33
N LYS A 47 4.20 10.04 14.58
CA LYS A 47 4.98 10.67 15.66
C LYS A 47 5.67 9.65 16.57
N LEU A 48 6.36 8.69 15.95
CA LEU A 48 7.16 7.69 16.65
C LEU A 48 8.64 7.89 16.36
N GLU A 49 9.49 7.43 17.26
CA GLU A 49 10.94 7.45 17.06
C GLU A 49 11.29 6.57 15.85
N ARG A 50 12.19 7.07 15.00
CA ARG A 50 12.63 6.34 13.82
C ARG A 50 13.60 5.23 14.22
N PHE A 51 13.41 4.07 13.65
CA PHE A 51 14.43 3.04 13.63
C PHE A 51 15.08 2.95 12.25
N HIS A 52 16.39 2.75 12.23
CA HIS A 52 17.14 2.53 11.01
C HIS A 52 17.42 1.04 10.83
N ASP A 53 16.84 0.46 9.79
CA ASP A 53 17.15 -0.91 9.37
C ASP A 53 18.47 -0.92 8.60
N HIS A 54 19.46 -1.67 9.11
CA HIS A 54 20.78 -1.83 8.50
C HIS A 54 20.83 -2.94 7.43
N THR A 55 19.74 -3.68 7.22
CA THR A 55 19.65 -4.75 6.22
C THR A 55 19.12 -4.27 4.86
N ASP A 56 18.73 -2.99 4.77
CA ASP A 56 18.06 -2.38 3.61
C ASP A 56 16.76 -3.11 3.19
N SER A 57 16.14 -3.87 4.10
CA SER A 57 14.86 -4.54 3.85
C SER A 57 13.71 -3.53 3.83
N TYR A 58 13.78 -2.49 4.66
CA TYR A 58 12.76 -1.44 4.80
C TYR A 58 13.38 -0.04 4.86
N ASN A 59 12.84 0.93 4.11
CA ASN A 59 13.31 2.32 4.20
C ASN A 59 12.70 3.10 5.37
N LEU A 60 11.58 2.61 5.93
CA LEU A 60 10.80 3.31 6.95
C LEU A 60 10.40 2.41 8.11
N CYS A 61 11.07 2.54 9.26
CA CYS A 61 10.74 1.82 10.48
C CYS A 61 10.61 2.74 11.69
N TYR A 62 9.86 2.29 12.69
CA TYR A 62 9.56 3.03 13.92
C TYR A 62 9.68 2.16 15.17
N ASN A 63 10.21 2.76 16.25
CA ASN A 63 10.15 2.21 17.60
C ASN A 63 8.73 2.30 18.16
N THR A 64 8.22 1.17 18.61
CA THR A 64 6.87 0.97 19.16
C THR A 64 6.90 0.42 20.59
N THR A 65 8.09 0.24 21.18
CA THR A 65 8.25 -0.30 22.53
C THR A 65 7.61 0.62 23.58
N SER A 66 7.76 1.93 23.41
CA SER A 66 7.35 2.93 24.41
C SER A 66 5.93 3.44 24.23
N LYS A 67 5.30 3.20 23.08
CA LYS A 67 3.99 3.76 22.72
C LYS A 67 3.24 2.79 21.81
N GLN A 68 1.95 2.60 22.06
CA GLN A 68 1.11 1.91 21.09
C GLN A 68 1.13 2.66 19.76
N PRO A 69 1.44 1.97 18.65
CA PRO A 69 1.50 2.63 17.36
C PRO A 69 0.10 2.99 16.86
N ASN A 70 -0.12 4.29 16.61
CA ASN A 70 -1.27 4.78 15.86
C ASN A 70 -0.84 5.14 14.44
N PHE A 71 -0.79 4.14 13.56
CA PHE A 71 -0.43 4.33 12.17
C PHE A 71 -1.61 4.88 11.34
N PRO A 72 -1.37 5.77 10.37
CA PRO A 72 -2.44 6.34 9.56
C PRO A 72 -3.09 5.27 8.67
N ILE A 73 -4.38 5.42 8.42
CA ILE A 73 -5.06 4.70 7.33
C ILE A 73 -4.58 5.30 6.01
N ILE A 74 -4.09 4.45 5.11
CA ILE A 74 -3.71 4.85 3.75
C ILE A 74 -4.83 4.42 2.81
N THR A 75 -5.32 5.32 1.97
CA THR A 75 -6.36 4.99 0.99
C THR A 75 -5.73 4.87 -0.39
N ALA A 76 -5.90 3.70 -1.02
CA ALA A 76 -5.59 3.51 -2.42
C ALA A 76 -6.83 3.90 -3.25
N HIS A 77 -6.69 4.96 -4.03
CA HIS A 77 -7.75 5.47 -4.90
C HIS A 77 -7.67 4.76 -6.26
N PHE A 78 -8.60 3.85 -6.52
CA PHE A 78 -8.80 3.21 -7.81
C PHE A 78 -9.91 3.91 -8.59
N SER A 79 -9.98 3.67 -9.90
CA SER A 79 -11.08 4.17 -10.73
C SER A 79 -12.40 3.53 -10.28
N GLY A 80 -13.19 4.29 -9.52
CA GLY A 80 -14.51 3.88 -9.03
C GLY A 80 -14.55 3.28 -7.62
N ALA A 81 -13.42 3.19 -6.91
CA ALA A 81 -13.40 2.67 -5.55
C ALA A 81 -12.22 3.19 -4.73
N ASP A 82 -12.46 3.36 -3.43
CA ASP A 82 -11.43 3.64 -2.43
C ASP A 82 -11.18 2.39 -1.59
N VAL A 83 -9.93 1.91 -1.60
CA VAL A 83 -9.50 0.79 -0.77
C VAL A 83 -8.74 1.32 0.44
N LYS A 84 -9.35 1.21 1.62
CA LYS A 84 -8.74 1.65 2.88
C LYS A 84 -7.80 0.57 3.42
N LEU A 85 -6.52 0.91 3.53
CA LEU A 85 -5.47 0.04 4.05
C LEU A 85 -5.18 0.44 5.50
N TYR A 86 -5.43 -0.49 6.43
CA TYR A 86 -5.17 -0.29 7.86
C TYR A 86 -3.73 -0.66 8.22
N SER A 87 -3.35 -0.55 9.50
CA SER A 87 -1.97 -0.83 9.92
C SER A 87 -1.52 -2.24 9.53
N ILE A 88 -2.42 -3.24 9.62
CA ILE A 88 -2.14 -4.63 9.20
C ILE A 88 -1.77 -4.76 7.71
N ASN A 89 -2.23 -3.83 6.87
CA ASN A 89 -1.94 -3.79 5.45
C ASN A 89 -0.70 -2.95 5.10
N THR A 90 -0.22 -2.12 6.04
CA THR A 90 0.72 -1.03 5.74
C THR A 90 1.97 -1.05 6.61
N PHE A 91 1.96 -1.74 7.75
CA PHE A 91 3.09 -1.90 8.65
C PHE A 91 3.21 -3.34 9.12
N VAL A 92 4.44 -3.85 9.16
CA VAL A 92 4.74 -5.22 9.57
C VAL A 92 5.76 -5.24 10.70
N PRO A 93 5.69 -6.24 11.60
CA PRO A 93 6.71 -6.43 12.61
C PRO A 93 8.03 -6.83 11.94
N PHE A 94 9.11 -6.12 12.29
CA PHE A 94 10.46 -6.47 11.81
C PHE A 94 11.27 -7.15 12.92
N TYR A 95 11.16 -6.65 14.15
CA TYR A 95 11.70 -7.28 15.35
C TYR A 95 10.94 -6.79 16.58
N LYS A 96 11.29 -7.30 17.77
CA LYS A 96 10.60 -6.95 19.02
C LYS A 96 10.59 -5.44 19.24
N GLY A 97 9.38 -4.86 19.26
CA GLY A 97 9.19 -3.43 19.49
C GLY A 97 9.39 -2.56 18.25
N VAL A 98 9.54 -3.11 17.04
CA VAL A 98 9.61 -2.32 15.81
C VAL A 98 8.73 -2.81 14.69
N MET A 99 8.10 -1.81 14.08
CA MET A 99 7.21 -1.93 12.94
C MET A 99 7.80 -1.14 11.77
N CYS A 100 7.79 -1.77 10.59
CA CYS A 100 8.30 -1.19 9.37
C CYS A 100 7.20 -1.04 8.32
N PHE A 101 7.29 0.00 7.52
CA PHE A 101 6.35 0.34 6.48
C PHE A 101 6.46 -0.65 5.31
N ALA A 102 5.35 -1.31 4.98
CA ALA A 102 5.27 -2.38 4.00
C ALA A 102 5.17 -1.89 2.55
N PHE A 103 5.98 -0.88 2.22
CA PHE A 103 6.06 -0.26 0.90
C PHE A 103 7.52 -0.12 0.49
N ARG A 104 7.79 -0.28 -0.81
CA ARG A 104 9.14 -0.19 -1.36
C ARG A 104 9.19 0.61 -2.66
N GLY A 105 10.25 1.38 -2.83
CA GLY A 105 10.58 2.03 -4.10
C GLY A 105 11.29 1.07 -5.06
N SER A 106 10.88 1.08 -6.33
CA SER A 106 11.52 0.37 -7.44
C SER A 106 12.28 1.33 -8.34
N ARG A 107 13.41 0.86 -8.89
CA ARG A 107 14.15 1.56 -9.96
C ARG A 107 13.44 1.47 -11.31
N TYR A 108 12.53 0.51 -11.44
CA TYR A 108 11.68 0.34 -12.62
C TYR A 108 10.38 1.13 -12.45
N ASP A 109 9.80 1.56 -13.57
CA ASP A 109 8.49 2.22 -13.57
C ASP A 109 7.36 1.19 -13.44
N ILE A 110 7.30 0.54 -12.27
CA ILE A 110 6.36 -0.52 -11.95
C ILE A 110 5.62 -0.21 -10.65
N SER A 111 4.32 -0.47 -10.65
CA SER A 111 3.47 -0.40 -9.46
C SER A 111 2.84 -1.77 -9.20
N ILE A 112 2.96 -2.27 -7.97
CA ILE A 112 2.42 -3.56 -7.55
C ILE A 112 1.66 -3.39 -6.23
N PHE A 113 0.42 -3.85 -6.19
CA PHE A 113 -0.40 -4.04 -5.00
C PHE A 113 -0.12 -5.43 -4.43
N GLY A 114 0.77 -5.47 -3.43
CA GLY A 114 1.32 -6.71 -2.88
C GLY A 114 0.39 -7.49 -1.96
N ASN A 115 0.83 -8.68 -1.57
CA ASN A 115 0.13 -9.61 -0.69
C ASN A 115 -0.35 -8.97 0.62
N LEU A 116 0.50 -8.17 1.30
CA LEU A 116 0.14 -7.53 2.57
C LEU A 116 -1.04 -6.56 2.42
N GLN A 117 -1.12 -5.86 1.29
CA GLN A 117 -2.23 -4.95 1.00
C GLN A 117 -3.53 -5.67 0.64
N GLN A 118 -3.44 -6.97 0.32
CA GLN A 118 -4.58 -7.84 0.04
C GLN A 118 -5.14 -8.52 1.31
N LEU A 119 -4.43 -8.48 2.44
CA LEU A 119 -4.88 -9.07 3.70
C LEU A 119 -6.23 -8.52 4.14
N ASN A 120 -7.11 -9.41 4.61
CA ASN A 120 -8.47 -9.09 5.07
C ASN A 120 -9.35 -8.42 4.01
N PHE A 121 -9.16 -8.83 2.75
CA PHE A 121 -10.09 -8.56 1.66
C PHE A 121 -10.52 -9.84 0.98
N LEU A 122 -11.81 -9.97 0.68
CA LEU A 122 -12.27 -10.83 -0.40
C LEU A 122 -12.06 -10.06 -1.71
N ILE A 123 -11.18 -10.57 -2.57
CA ILE A 123 -10.84 -9.95 -3.84
C ILE A 123 -11.48 -10.75 -4.97
N GLY A 124 -12.45 -10.13 -5.64
CA GLY A 124 -13.16 -10.74 -6.76
C GLY A 124 -12.60 -10.26 -8.09
N TYR A 125 -12.25 -11.19 -8.98
CA TYR A 125 -11.81 -10.92 -10.35
C TYR A 125 -12.90 -11.33 -11.33
N ASP A 126 -13.65 -10.36 -11.84
CA ASP A 126 -14.62 -10.58 -12.91
C ASP A 126 -13.95 -10.36 -14.27
N LEU A 127 -13.55 -11.45 -14.90
CA LEU A 127 -12.84 -11.42 -16.19
C LEU A 127 -13.76 -11.03 -17.35
N ASN A 128 -15.08 -11.25 -17.23
CA ASN A 128 -16.05 -10.91 -18.27
C ASN A 128 -16.30 -9.40 -18.28
N ARG A 129 -16.51 -8.81 -17.10
CA ARG A 129 -16.75 -7.38 -16.93
C ARG A 129 -15.46 -6.56 -16.80
N GLN A 130 -14.32 -7.24 -16.67
CA GLN A 130 -13.00 -6.62 -16.47
C GLN A 130 -12.94 -5.75 -15.21
N ILE A 131 -13.53 -6.25 -14.12
CA ILE A 131 -13.61 -5.53 -12.84
C ILE A 131 -12.86 -6.33 -11.77
N VAL A 132 -12.08 -5.61 -10.98
CA VAL A 132 -11.59 -6.11 -9.69
C VAL A 132 -12.40 -5.47 -8.58
N SER A 133 -12.85 -6.27 -7.63
CA SER A 133 -13.64 -5.82 -6.49
C SER A 133 -12.92 -6.16 -5.18
N PHE A 134 -13.00 -5.24 -4.22
CA PHE A 134 -12.42 -5.41 -2.89
C PHE A 134 -13.53 -5.30 -1.86
N LYS A 135 -13.71 -6.35 -1.06
CA LYS A 135 -14.63 -6.34 0.08
C LYS A 135 -13.83 -6.56 1.36
N PRO A 136 -13.74 -5.56 2.27
CA PRO A 136 -13.15 -5.76 3.59
C PRO A 136 -13.82 -6.96 4.29
N SER A 137 -13.01 -7.88 4.80
CA SER A 137 -13.48 -9.11 5.43
C SER A 137 -12.51 -9.58 6.50
N ASP A 138 -13.03 -10.14 7.59
CA ASP A 138 -12.20 -10.87 8.55
C ASP A 138 -11.95 -12.28 7.98
N CYS A 139 -10.81 -12.48 7.32
CA CYS A 139 -10.51 -13.75 6.65
C CYS A 139 -10.24 -14.91 7.62
N THR A 140 -10.20 -14.65 8.94
CA THR A 140 -10.08 -15.71 9.95
C THR A 140 -11.42 -16.33 10.34
N LYS A 141 -12.54 -15.75 9.87
CA LYS A 141 -13.92 -16.15 10.22
C LYS A 141 -14.75 -16.57 9.00
N LEU A 142 -14.10 -16.91 7.89
CA LEU A 142 -14.76 -17.35 6.67
C LEU A 142 -15.27 -18.79 6.78
#